data_AF-A0A6C0F3I3-F1
#
_entry.id   AF-A0A6C0F3I3-F1
#
_cell.length_a   1.000
_cell.length_b   1.000
_cell.length_c   1.000
_cell.angle_alpha   90.00
_cell.angle_beta   90.00
_cell.angle_gamma   90.00
#
_symmetry.space_group_name_H-M   'P 1'
#
loop_
_entity.id
_entity.type
_entity.pdbx_description
1 polymer ?
#
loop_
_entity_poly.entity_id
_entity_poly.type
_entity_poly.pdbx_seq_one_letter_code
_entity_poly.pdbx_strand_id
1 'polypeptide(L)'
;MSTDTDEIKIPFWGSNPNIILQSDYVTELFPVESMTYEQKLNAITRGILLISIVSFALTRNFRIIVVSILTILSIYLLQLHQERENDKKKKVVEEKFVNPADDVLKSKSILRDASVFDTPDSSNPFGNTLVTDYQYNPNKKPAPPAFNENVNEKILAQAKTLVKELNPDQPDISDKLFKDLGEQYVFEQSLRQFTSNPSTTVMNDQTGFADFCYGSMTSCKEGNLFACARNLPRHLNY
;
A
#
# COMPACT_ATOMS: atom_id res chain seq x y z
N MET A 1 -1.66 19.83 24.74
CA MET A 1 -3.10 19.95 24.46
C MET A 1 -3.27 19.80 22.96
N SER A 2 -3.28 18.55 22.48
CA SER A 2 -3.47 18.22 21.06
C SER A 2 -4.97 18.24 20.78
N THR A 3 -5.42 19.24 20.04
CA THR A 3 -6.79 19.28 19.51
C THR A 3 -6.88 18.28 18.37
N ASP A 4 -7.44 17.11 18.63
CA ASP A 4 -8.05 16.27 17.60
C ASP A 4 -9.20 17.10 17.00
N THR A 5 -8.97 17.69 15.84
CA THR A 5 -10.06 18.19 15.00
C THR A 5 -10.65 16.99 14.29
N ASP A 6 -11.73 16.43 14.84
CA ASP A 6 -12.59 15.51 14.09
C ASP A 6 -12.95 16.18 12.75
N GLU A 7 -12.43 15.66 11.64
CA GLU A 7 -12.76 16.15 10.31
C GLU A 7 -14.27 15.97 10.10
N ILE A 8 -15.01 17.07 10.11
CA ILE A 8 -16.46 17.07 9.90
C ILE A 8 -16.72 16.61 8.46
N LYS A 9 -17.14 15.36 8.32
CA LYS A 9 -17.44 14.77 7.01
C LYS A 9 -18.77 15.32 6.47
N ILE A 10 -18.68 16.13 5.42
CA ILE A 10 -19.85 16.70 4.75
C ILE A 10 -20.50 15.63 3.84
N PRO A 11 -21.81 15.36 3.99
CA PRO A 11 -22.50 14.37 3.17
C PRO A 11 -22.79 14.89 1.75
N PHE A 12 -22.91 13.96 0.81
CA PHE A 12 -23.40 14.24 -0.54
C PHE A 12 -24.85 14.74 -0.53
N TRP A 13 -25.17 15.67 -1.42
CA TRP A 13 -26.53 16.21 -1.54
C TRP A 13 -27.61 15.18 -1.87
N GLY A 14 -27.24 14.05 -2.50
CA GLY A 14 -28.15 12.93 -2.73
C GLY A 14 -28.58 12.22 -1.44
N SER A 15 -27.76 12.24 -0.39
CA SER A 15 -28.12 11.72 0.94
C SER A 15 -28.85 12.76 1.79
N ASN A 16 -28.43 14.02 1.70
CA ASN A 16 -29.08 15.14 2.38
C ASN A 16 -29.22 16.34 1.43
N PRO A 17 -30.40 16.56 0.83
CA PRO A 17 -30.60 17.62 -0.17
C PRO A 17 -30.48 19.04 0.42
N ASN A 18 -30.65 19.19 1.74
CA ASN A 18 -30.57 20.51 2.39
C ASN A 18 -29.15 21.09 2.35
N ILE A 19 -28.12 20.27 2.11
CA ILE A 19 -26.71 20.72 2.06
C ILE A 19 -26.44 21.74 0.94
N ILE A 20 -27.25 21.72 -0.13
CA ILE A 20 -27.15 22.66 -1.25
C ILE A 20 -27.51 24.08 -0.81
N LEU A 21 -28.41 24.22 0.16
CA LEU A 21 -28.99 25.50 0.61
C LEU A 21 -28.48 25.95 1.99
N GLN A 22 -27.57 25.19 2.61
CA GLN A 22 -27.04 25.50 3.94
C GLN A 22 -26.12 26.73 3.89
N SER A 23 -26.39 27.72 4.76
CA SER A 23 -25.73 29.03 4.84
C SER A 23 -24.20 28.96 4.82
N ASP A 24 -23.65 27.97 5.53
CA ASP A 24 -22.21 27.85 5.78
C ASP A 24 -21.42 27.55 4.50
N TYR A 25 -22.10 27.00 3.49
CA TYR A 25 -21.47 26.50 2.27
C TYR A 25 -22.01 27.17 0.99
N VAL A 26 -22.94 28.12 1.07
CA VAL A 26 -23.57 28.75 -0.11
C VAL A 26 -22.55 29.47 -1.01
N THR A 27 -21.46 29.98 -0.42
CA THR A 27 -20.39 30.66 -1.15
C THR A 27 -19.41 29.71 -1.85
N GLU A 28 -19.51 28.40 -1.60
CA GLU A 28 -18.67 27.37 -2.23
C GLU A 28 -19.23 27.00 -3.62
N LEU A 29 -18.98 27.86 -4.60
CA LEU A 29 -19.47 27.66 -5.98
C LEU A 29 -18.50 26.86 -6.86
N PHE A 30 -17.27 26.65 -6.42
CA PHE A 30 -16.22 25.95 -7.16
C PHE A 30 -15.45 24.99 -6.25
N PRO A 31 -15.00 23.83 -6.78
CA PRO A 31 -14.23 22.87 -6.01
C PRO A 31 -12.81 23.40 -5.74
N VAL A 32 -12.37 23.31 -4.48
CA VAL A 32 -11.00 23.68 -4.05
C VAL A 32 -10.27 22.45 -3.50
N GLU A 33 -8.95 22.41 -3.60
CA GLU A 33 -8.13 21.25 -3.18
C GLU A 33 -8.36 20.85 -1.71
N SER A 34 -8.61 21.83 -0.83
CA SER A 34 -8.88 21.62 0.60
C SER A 34 -10.24 20.98 0.91
N MET A 35 -11.11 20.80 -0.09
CA MET A 35 -12.46 20.24 0.11
C MET A 35 -12.47 18.72 0.02
N THR A 36 -13.34 18.09 0.81
CA THR A 36 -13.63 16.66 0.67
C THR A 36 -14.30 16.35 -0.68
N TYR A 37 -14.21 15.10 -1.14
CA TYR A 37 -14.78 14.69 -2.42
C TYR A 37 -16.29 15.03 -2.54
N GLU A 38 -17.06 14.73 -1.49
CA GLU A 38 -18.50 15.02 -1.46
C GLU A 38 -18.81 16.52 -1.50
N GLN A 39 -18.01 17.31 -0.78
CA GLN A 39 -18.12 18.77 -0.77
C GLN A 39 -17.79 19.37 -2.15
N LYS A 40 -16.84 18.81 -2.89
CA LYS A 40 -16.53 19.21 -4.27
C LYS A 40 -17.73 18.99 -5.19
N LEU A 41 -18.39 17.83 -5.10
CA LEU A 41 -19.59 17.56 -5.88
C LEU A 41 -20.74 18.49 -5.49
N ASN A 42 -20.93 18.77 -4.20
CA ASN A 42 -21.93 19.73 -3.72
C ASN A 42 -21.65 21.15 -4.25
N ALA A 43 -20.39 21.59 -4.27
CA ALA A 43 -19.97 22.87 -4.84
C ALA A 43 -20.31 22.98 -6.34
N ILE A 44 -20.00 21.93 -7.11
CA ILE A 44 -20.32 21.87 -8.55
C ILE A 44 -21.83 21.94 -8.79
N THR A 45 -22.63 21.15 -8.05
CA THR A 45 -24.10 21.17 -8.19
C THR A 45 -24.67 22.56 -7.89
N ARG A 46 -24.16 23.27 -6.88
CA ARG A 46 -24.55 24.65 -6.55
C ARG A 46 -24.20 25.63 -7.66
N GLY A 47 -22.99 25.55 -8.21
CA GLY A 47 -22.56 26.36 -9.35
C GLY A 47 -23.47 26.17 -10.56
N ILE A 48 -23.84 24.92 -10.89
CA ILE A 48 -24.74 24.60 -12.00
C ILE A 48 -26.14 25.18 -11.77
N LEU A 49 -26.69 25.08 -10.56
CA LEU A 49 -27.99 25.66 -10.23
C LEU A 49 -27.99 27.19 -10.39
N LEU A 50 -26.97 27.87 -9.86
CA LEU A 50 -26.84 29.32 -9.96
C LEU A 50 -26.72 29.76 -11.43
N ILE A 51 -25.83 29.14 -12.19
CA ILE A 51 -25.63 29.44 -13.61
C ILE A 51 -26.90 29.15 -14.42
N SER A 52 -27.61 28.06 -14.11
CA SER A 52 -28.87 27.72 -14.78
C SER A 52 -29.95 28.76 -14.52
N ILE A 53 -30.08 29.26 -13.29
CA ILE A 53 -31.06 30.30 -12.93
C ILE A 53 -30.74 31.60 -13.65
N VAL A 54 -29.49 32.06 -13.60
CA VAL A 54 -29.05 33.29 -14.26
C VAL A 54 -29.22 33.18 -15.78
N SER A 55 -28.80 32.07 -16.37
CA SER A 55 -28.89 31.85 -17.81
C SER A 55 -30.34 31.76 -18.30
N PHE A 56 -31.23 31.14 -17.52
CA PHE A 56 -32.65 31.09 -17.82
C PHE A 56 -33.30 32.48 -17.70
N ALA A 57 -32.92 33.28 -16.69
CA ALA A 57 -33.43 34.65 -16.54
C ALA A 57 -33.06 35.55 -17.73
N LEU A 58 -31.85 35.39 -18.29
CA LEU A 58 -31.38 36.20 -19.42
C LEU A 58 -31.94 35.76 -20.77
N THR A 59 -31.99 34.45 -21.03
CA THR A 59 -32.33 33.92 -22.36
C THR A 59 -33.77 33.42 -22.49
N ARG A 60 -34.44 33.16 -21.35
CA ARG A 60 -35.79 32.56 -21.24
C ARG A 60 -35.96 31.25 -22.02
N ASN A 61 -34.85 30.54 -22.27
CA ASN A 61 -34.84 29.32 -23.06
C ASN A 61 -34.98 28.08 -22.16
N PHE A 62 -36.10 27.36 -22.30
CA PHE A 62 -36.36 26.15 -21.52
C PHE A 62 -35.32 25.05 -21.74
N ARG A 63 -34.62 25.04 -22.89
CA ARG A 63 -33.54 24.07 -23.17
C ARG A 63 -32.43 24.11 -22.11
N ILE A 64 -32.17 25.27 -21.50
CA ILE A 64 -31.13 25.44 -20.48
C ILE A 64 -31.49 24.67 -19.20
N ILE A 65 -32.77 24.67 -18.82
CA ILE A 65 -33.27 23.92 -17.66
C ILE A 65 -33.14 22.41 -17.90
N VAL A 66 -33.46 21.95 -19.12
CA VAL A 66 -33.33 20.53 -19.47
C VAL A 66 -31.86 20.08 -19.38
N VAL A 67 -30.94 20.89 -19.89
CA VAL A 67 -29.50 20.59 -19.82
C VAL A 67 -29.00 20.57 -18.38
N SER A 68 -29.40 21.53 -17.54
CA SER A 68 -28.96 21.56 -16.14
C SER A 68 -29.46 20.35 -15.34
N ILE A 69 -30.70 19.93 -15.55
CA ILE A 69 -31.24 18.70 -14.94
C ILE A 69 -30.43 17.46 -15.37
N LEU A 70 -30.11 17.33 -16.67
CA LEU A 70 -29.30 16.21 -17.17
C LEU A 70 -27.88 16.20 -16.58
N THR A 71 -27.27 17.37 -16.37
CA THR A 71 -25.95 17.46 -15.73
C THR A 71 -25.99 17.07 -14.25
N ILE A 72 -27.01 17.50 -13.50
CA ILE A 72 -27.18 17.13 -12.09
C ILE A 72 -27.44 15.62 -11.95
N LEU A 73 -28.25 15.04 -12.86
CA LEU A 73 -28.45 13.60 -12.95
C LEU A 73 -27.13 12.86 -13.19
N SER A 74 -26.29 13.38 -14.08
CA SER A 74 -24.97 12.79 -14.37
C SER A 74 -24.06 12.80 -13.14
N ILE A 75 -24.06 13.89 -12.36
CA ILE A 75 -23.32 13.98 -11.09
C ILE A 75 -23.83 12.95 -10.08
N TYR A 76 -25.15 12.77 -9.97
CA TYR A 76 -25.74 11.75 -9.10
C TYR A 76 -25.33 10.33 -9.51
N LEU A 77 -25.33 10.02 -10.81
CA LEU A 77 -24.88 8.72 -11.32
C LEU A 77 -23.39 8.47 -11.06
N LEU A 78 -22.54 9.49 -11.17
CA LEU A 78 -21.12 9.41 -10.85
C LEU A 78 -20.90 9.04 -9.37
N GLN A 79 -21.65 9.68 -8.47
CA GLN A 79 -21.57 9.37 -7.04
C GLN A 79 -21.95 7.91 -6.75
N LEU A 80 -23.06 7.44 -7.34
CA LEU A 80 -23.54 6.07 -7.14
C LEU A 80 -22.52 5.05 -7.67
N HIS A 81 -21.89 5.33 -8.81
CA HIS A 81 -20.81 4.50 -9.34
C HIS A 81 -19.60 4.46 -8.39
N GLN A 82 -19.21 5.61 -7.84
CA GLN A 82 -18.07 5.72 -6.92
C GLN A 82 -18.33 5.05 -5.58
N GLU A 83 -19.53 5.16 -5.02
CA GLU A 83 -19.93 4.42 -3.81
C GLU A 83 -19.84 2.91 -4.04
N ARG A 84 -20.32 2.41 -5.19
CA ARG A 84 -20.19 1.00 -5.57
C ARG A 84 -18.73 0.56 -5.73
N GLU A 85 -17.89 1.38 -6.35
CA GLU A 85 -16.46 1.09 -6.50
C GLU A 85 -15.74 1.10 -5.14
N ASN A 86 -16.06 2.03 -4.25
CA ASN A 86 -15.51 2.07 -2.89
C ASN A 86 -15.97 0.87 -2.06
N ASP A 87 -17.23 0.47 -2.18
CA ASP A 87 -17.76 -0.73 -1.52
C ASP A 87 -17.15 -2.00 -2.10
N LYS A 88 -16.92 -2.06 -3.42
CA LYS A 88 -16.15 -3.14 -4.03
C LYS A 88 -14.72 -3.15 -3.52
N LYS A 89 -14.01 -2.02 -3.44
CA LYS A 89 -12.65 -1.96 -2.88
C LYS A 89 -12.61 -2.38 -1.41
N LYS A 90 -13.64 -2.09 -0.62
CA LYS A 90 -13.78 -2.58 0.76
C LYS A 90 -14.14 -4.07 0.84
N LYS A 91 -14.85 -4.62 -0.15
CA LYS A 91 -15.30 -6.03 -0.21
C LYS A 91 -14.37 -6.96 -0.98
N VAL A 92 -13.53 -6.43 -1.87
CA VAL A 92 -12.41 -7.10 -2.51
C VAL A 92 -11.36 -7.24 -1.42
N VAL A 93 -11.64 -8.22 -0.56
CA VAL A 93 -10.70 -9.06 0.15
C VAL A 93 -9.50 -8.28 0.72
N GLU A 94 -9.58 -7.92 2.00
CA GLU A 94 -8.38 -8.06 2.83
C GLU A 94 -7.94 -9.52 2.68
N GLU A 95 -7.07 -9.80 1.72
CA GLU A 95 -6.42 -11.10 1.63
C GLU A 95 -5.57 -11.21 2.88
N LYS A 96 -6.13 -11.88 3.89
CA LYS A 96 -5.44 -12.26 5.11
C LYS A 96 -4.39 -13.31 4.76
N PHE A 97 -3.41 -12.94 3.94
CA PHE A 97 -2.09 -13.58 3.93
C PHE A 97 -1.39 -13.20 5.23
N VAL A 98 -2.02 -13.56 6.36
CA VAL A 98 -1.36 -13.51 7.65
C VAL A 98 -0.31 -14.59 7.57
N ASN A 99 0.95 -14.19 7.58
CA ASN A 99 2.03 -15.14 7.71
C ASN A 99 1.79 -15.88 9.04
N PRO A 100 1.66 -17.22 9.06
CA PRO A 100 1.47 -17.96 10.31
C PRO A 100 2.53 -17.63 11.38
N ALA A 101 3.71 -17.15 10.95
CA ALA A 101 4.73 -16.63 11.83
C ALA A 101 4.27 -15.41 12.65
N ASP A 102 3.41 -14.54 12.14
CA ASP A 102 2.97 -13.33 12.83
C ASP A 102 2.07 -13.63 14.04
N ASP A 103 1.22 -14.65 13.94
CA ASP A 103 0.42 -15.13 15.07
C ASP A 103 1.30 -15.78 16.15
N VAL A 104 2.36 -16.49 15.74
CA VAL A 104 3.34 -17.07 16.66
C VAL A 104 4.18 -15.97 17.33
N LEU A 105 4.62 -14.95 16.59
CA LEU A 105 5.39 -13.82 17.15
C LEU A 105 4.53 -13.02 18.14
N LYS A 106 3.27 -12.77 17.79
CA LYS A 106 2.31 -12.07 18.66
C LYS A 106 1.99 -12.86 19.93
N SER A 107 1.77 -14.17 19.82
CA SER A 107 1.53 -15.03 20.99
C SER A 107 2.74 -15.14 21.92
N LYS A 108 3.96 -15.06 21.38
CA LYS A 108 5.20 -15.03 22.17
C LYS A 108 5.61 -13.61 22.59
N SER A 109 4.82 -12.58 22.28
CA SER A 109 5.15 -11.17 22.54
C SER A 109 6.53 -10.73 22.01
N ILE A 110 6.97 -11.34 20.91
CA ILE A 110 8.21 -10.98 20.23
C ILE A 110 7.87 -9.86 19.24
N LEU A 111 8.43 -8.67 19.48
CA LEU A 111 8.35 -7.57 18.53
C LEU A 111 9.34 -7.83 17.39
N ARG A 112 8.91 -7.62 16.14
CA ARG A 112 9.83 -7.58 14.99
C ARG A 112 10.72 -6.35 15.14
N ASP A 113 11.88 -6.54 15.74
CA ASP A 113 12.88 -5.48 15.81
C ASP A 113 13.55 -5.34 14.43
N ALA A 114 13.50 -4.13 13.86
CA ALA A 114 14.17 -3.83 12.61
C ALA A 114 15.70 -3.95 12.73
N SER A 115 16.24 -3.93 13.96
CA SER A 115 17.67 -4.10 14.24
C SER A 115 18.23 -5.49 13.90
N VAL A 116 17.35 -6.48 13.68
CA VAL A 116 17.72 -7.86 13.31
C VAL A 116 18.24 -7.93 11.87
N PHE A 117 17.83 -7.00 11.01
CA PHE A 117 18.23 -6.96 9.62
C PHE A 117 19.33 -5.92 9.39
N ASP A 118 20.16 -6.15 8.37
CA ASP A 118 21.02 -5.09 7.84
C ASP A 118 20.19 -4.09 7.01
N THR A 119 20.65 -2.86 6.93
CA THR A 119 20.00 -1.83 6.11
C THR A 119 20.59 -1.80 4.71
N PRO A 120 19.78 -1.62 3.64
CA PRO A 120 20.31 -1.42 2.29
C PRO A 120 21.28 -0.24 2.24
N ASP A 121 22.42 -0.43 1.59
CA ASP A 121 23.43 0.59 1.36
C ASP A 121 23.73 0.73 -0.14
N SER A 122 24.41 1.80 -0.54
CA SER A 122 24.76 2.03 -1.95
C SER A 122 25.74 0.98 -2.47
N SER A 123 26.58 0.39 -1.61
CA SER A 123 27.52 -0.65 -2.04
C SER A 123 26.81 -1.97 -2.39
N ASN A 124 25.71 -2.28 -1.70
CA ASN A 124 24.96 -3.51 -1.85
C ASN A 124 23.45 -3.31 -1.58
N PRO A 125 22.72 -2.68 -2.53
CA PRO A 125 21.32 -2.32 -2.31
C PRO A 125 20.41 -3.51 -1.97
N PHE A 126 20.70 -4.71 -2.50
CA PHE A 126 19.91 -5.91 -2.26
C PHE A 126 20.37 -6.72 -1.03
N GLY A 127 21.45 -6.32 -0.37
CA GLY A 127 21.99 -6.97 0.83
C GLY A 127 22.52 -8.39 0.60
N ASN A 128 22.90 -8.75 -0.63
CA ASN A 128 23.40 -10.09 -0.94
C ASN A 128 24.77 -10.36 -0.31
N THR A 129 25.08 -11.60 0.03
CA THR A 129 26.41 -11.94 0.54
C THR A 129 27.47 -11.73 -0.54
N LEU A 130 28.47 -10.90 -0.25
CA LEU A 130 29.60 -10.61 -1.14
C LEU A 130 30.82 -11.42 -0.71
N VAL A 131 31.74 -11.67 -1.64
CA VAL A 131 33.00 -12.37 -1.34
C VAL A 131 33.84 -11.61 -0.30
N THR A 132 33.72 -10.29 -0.27
CA THR A 132 34.38 -9.42 0.72
C THR A 132 33.84 -9.60 2.14
N ASP A 133 32.58 -10.04 2.29
CA ASP A 133 31.95 -10.18 3.61
C ASP A 133 32.66 -11.24 4.47
N TYR A 134 33.26 -12.27 3.86
CA TYR A 134 34.02 -13.29 4.59
C TYR A 134 35.19 -12.72 5.41
N GLN A 135 35.80 -11.62 4.97
CA GLN A 135 36.92 -10.99 5.65
C GLN A 135 36.51 -9.75 6.44
N TYR A 136 35.66 -8.89 5.86
CA TYR A 136 35.37 -7.58 6.40
C TYR A 136 34.04 -7.50 7.17
N ASN A 137 33.13 -8.46 6.95
CA ASN A 137 31.83 -8.51 7.64
C ASN A 137 31.40 -9.97 7.95
N PRO A 138 32.18 -10.72 8.75
CA PRO A 138 31.91 -12.14 8.99
C PRO A 138 30.60 -12.39 9.75
N ASN A 139 30.10 -11.39 10.48
CA ASN A 139 28.85 -11.44 11.24
C ASN A 139 27.73 -10.62 10.56
N LYS A 140 27.72 -10.57 9.23
CA LYS A 140 26.69 -9.90 8.43
C LYS A 140 25.28 -10.34 8.85
N LYS A 141 24.37 -9.38 9.05
CA LYS A 141 22.98 -9.67 9.39
C LYS A 141 22.20 -10.01 8.12
N PRO A 142 21.08 -10.75 8.23
CA PRO A 142 20.24 -11.02 7.08
C PRO A 142 19.74 -9.72 6.44
N ALA A 143 19.60 -9.75 5.12
CA ALA A 143 18.96 -8.68 4.37
C ALA A 143 17.48 -8.54 4.78
N PRO A 144 16.92 -7.32 4.76
CA PRO A 144 15.53 -7.09 5.09
C PRO A 144 14.61 -7.64 3.99
N PRO A 145 13.35 -7.96 4.32
CA PRO A 145 12.41 -8.51 3.35
C PRO A 145 12.10 -7.51 2.24
N ALA A 146 12.58 -7.79 1.02
CA ALA A 146 12.44 -6.91 -0.15
C ALA A 146 10.97 -6.70 -0.61
N PHE A 147 10.04 -7.58 -0.20
CA PHE A 147 8.61 -7.41 -0.50
C PHE A 147 7.94 -6.31 0.34
N ASN A 148 8.57 -5.85 1.42
CA ASN A 148 8.05 -4.75 2.23
C ASN A 148 8.27 -3.43 1.48
N GLU A 149 7.20 -2.66 1.27
CA GLU A 149 7.22 -1.40 0.51
C GLU A 149 8.27 -0.42 1.04
N ASN A 150 8.35 -0.25 2.37
CA ASN A 150 9.35 0.63 3.01
C ASN A 150 10.79 0.20 2.75
N VAL A 151 11.02 -1.11 2.61
CA VAL A 151 12.34 -1.67 2.32
C VAL A 151 12.63 -1.53 0.83
N ASN A 152 11.66 -1.83 -0.02
CA ASN A 152 11.78 -1.70 -1.48
C ASN A 152 12.12 -0.27 -1.90
N GLU A 153 11.47 0.74 -1.31
CA GLU A 153 11.78 2.15 -1.54
C GLU A 153 13.23 2.49 -1.16
N LYS A 154 13.73 1.93 -0.04
CA LYS A 154 15.13 2.10 0.37
C LYS A 154 16.09 1.42 -0.61
N ILE A 155 15.79 0.21 -1.06
CA ILE A 155 16.59 -0.50 -2.07
C ILE A 155 16.67 0.35 -3.35
N LEU A 156 15.54 0.88 -3.82
CA LEU A 156 15.48 1.75 -5.00
C LEU A 156 16.29 3.02 -4.83
N ALA A 157 16.19 3.69 -3.68
CA ALA A 157 16.97 4.89 -3.39
C ALA A 157 18.49 4.60 -3.36
N GLN A 158 18.89 3.49 -2.75
CA GLN A 158 20.30 3.09 -2.70
C GLN A 158 20.83 2.64 -4.06
N ALA A 159 20.02 1.97 -4.88
CA ALA A 159 20.38 1.62 -6.26
C ALA A 159 20.61 2.88 -7.13
N LYS A 160 19.77 3.92 -6.98
CA LYS A 160 19.99 5.22 -7.65
C LYS A 160 21.28 5.88 -7.16
N THR A 161 21.58 5.76 -5.86
CA THR A 161 22.81 6.29 -5.24
C THR A 161 24.06 5.56 -5.74
N LEU A 162 24.01 4.23 -5.86
CA LEU A 162 25.07 3.41 -6.46
C LEU A 162 25.43 3.91 -7.86
N VAL A 163 24.43 4.17 -8.72
CA VAL A 163 24.68 4.66 -10.09
C VAL A 163 25.38 6.01 -10.07
N LYS A 164 25.02 6.89 -9.13
CA LYS A 164 25.67 8.19 -8.95
C LYS A 164 27.12 8.05 -8.48
N GLU A 165 27.38 7.19 -7.50
CA GLU A 165 28.72 6.95 -6.94
C GLU A 165 29.67 6.30 -7.95
N LEU A 166 29.16 5.44 -8.83
CA LEU A 166 29.94 4.82 -9.90
C LEU A 166 30.30 5.79 -11.04
N ASN A 167 29.64 6.95 -11.13
CA ASN A 167 29.83 7.92 -12.22
C ASN A 167 30.15 9.33 -11.69
N PRO A 168 31.29 9.52 -10.99
CA PRO A 168 31.63 10.79 -10.35
C PRO A 168 31.85 11.94 -11.35
N ASP A 169 32.25 11.63 -12.59
CA ASP A 169 32.54 12.62 -13.63
C ASP A 169 31.27 13.27 -14.23
N GLN A 170 30.08 12.75 -13.90
CA GLN A 170 28.81 13.25 -14.40
C GLN A 170 27.97 13.86 -13.27
N PRO A 171 28.09 15.19 -13.02
CA PRO A 171 27.18 15.87 -12.12
C PRO A 171 25.73 15.73 -12.64
N ASP A 172 24.80 15.58 -11.71
CA ASP A 172 23.35 15.49 -11.95
C ASP A 172 22.90 14.28 -12.79
N ILE A 173 23.69 13.20 -12.84
CA ILE A 173 23.30 11.97 -13.56
C ILE A 173 21.97 11.39 -13.05
N SER A 174 21.69 11.51 -11.75
CA SER A 174 20.43 11.05 -11.16
C SER A 174 19.21 11.81 -11.70
N ASP A 175 19.34 13.12 -11.91
CA ASP A 175 18.26 13.98 -12.41
C ASP A 175 18.04 13.81 -13.92
N LYS A 176 19.02 13.24 -14.64
CA LYS A 176 18.90 12.91 -16.06
C LYS A 176 18.33 11.53 -16.31
N LEU A 177 18.46 10.61 -15.36
CA LEU A 177 18.06 9.21 -15.52
C LEU A 177 16.77 8.84 -14.76
N PHE A 178 16.39 9.60 -13.73
CA PHE A 178 15.34 9.18 -12.79
C PHE A 178 14.32 10.28 -12.45
N LYS A 179 14.21 11.33 -13.27
CA LYS A 179 13.39 12.50 -12.94
C LYS A 179 11.92 12.27 -13.21
N ASP A 180 11.61 11.76 -14.39
CA ASP A 180 10.22 11.58 -14.81
C ASP A 180 9.67 10.23 -14.34
N LEU A 181 8.34 10.17 -14.12
CA LEU A 181 7.65 8.95 -13.69
C LEU A 181 7.89 7.78 -14.67
N GLY A 182 7.95 8.07 -15.97
CA GLY A 182 8.25 7.07 -17.00
C GLY A 182 9.66 6.50 -16.86
N GLU A 183 10.65 7.33 -16.54
CA GLU A 183 12.03 6.91 -16.33
C GLU A 183 12.17 6.07 -15.06
N GLN A 184 11.49 6.47 -13.98
CA GLN A 184 11.45 5.70 -12.74
C GLN A 184 10.84 4.31 -12.96
N TYR A 185 9.76 4.22 -13.73
CA TYR A 185 9.15 2.94 -14.10
C TYR A 185 10.11 2.05 -14.91
N VAL A 186 10.79 2.63 -15.90
CA VAL A 186 11.78 1.88 -16.71
C VAL A 186 12.94 1.41 -15.83
N PHE A 187 13.40 2.24 -14.89
CA PHE A 187 14.43 1.87 -13.94
C PHE A 187 13.99 0.71 -13.04
N GLU A 188 12.80 0.77 -12.43
CA GLU A 188 12.24 -0.33 -11.65
C GLU A 188 12.12 -1.62 -12.48
N GLN A 189 11.70 -1.51 -13.74
CA GLN A 189 11.64 -2.66 -14.64
C GLN A 189 13.02 -3.24 -14.95
N SER A 190 14.05 -2.40 -15.06
CA SER A 190 15.44 -2.85 -15.25
C SER A 190 15.96 -3.61 -14.02
N LEU A 191 15.44 -3.31 -12.83
CA LEU A 191 15.83 -3.97 -11.59
C LEU A 191 15.27 -5.39 -11.45
N ARG A 192 14.38 -5.85 -12.34
CA ARG A 192 13.79 -7.20 -12.26
C ARG A 192 14.81 -8.35 -12.27
N GLN A 193 15.99 -8.13 -12.87
CA GLN A 193 17.06 -9.15 -12.88
C GLN A 193 17.86 -9.18 -11.58
N PHE A 194 17.71 -8.18 -10.72
CA PHE A 194 18.42 -8.06 -9.46
C PHE A 194 17.47 -8.40 -8.32
N THR A 195 17.85 -9.39 -7.52
CA THR A 195 17.03 -9.90 -6.42
C THR A 195 17.91 -10.17 -5.20
N SER A 196 17.29 -10.14 -4.02
CA SER A 196 17.91 -10.67 -2.81
C SER A 196 17.86 -12.20 -2.86
N ASN A 197 19.00 -12.83 -2.62
CA ASN A 197 19.13 -14.28 -2.57
C ASN A 197 18.40 -14.84 -1.34
N PRO A 198 17.97 -16.12 -1.36
CA PRO A 198 17.32 -16.75 -0.21
C PRO A 198 18.20 -16.79 1.06
N SER A 199 19.52 -16.78 0.89
CA SER A 199 20.49 -16.68 1.98
C SER A 199 21.36 -15.45 1.77
N THR A 200 21.31 -14.53 2.74
CA THR A 200 21.99 -13.22 2.72
C THR A 200 22.97 -13.05 3.89
N THR A 201 23.15 -14.10 4.69
CA THR A 201 24.16 -14.21 5.75
C THR A 201 25.42 -14.88 5.22
N VAL A 202 26.55 -14.72 5.92
CA VAL A 202 27.82 -15.37 5.53
C VAL A 202 27.76 -16.89 5.71
N MET A 203 27.14 -17.36 6.80
CA MET A 203 26.82 -18.76 7.03
C MET A 203 25.34 -19.01 6.79
N ASN A 204 24.99 -20.11 6.13
CA ASN A 204 23.60 -20.48 5.88
C ASN A 204 22.92 -20.98 7.16
N ASP A 205 21.65 -20.62 7.37
CA ASP A 205 20.89 -21.02 8.55
C ASP A 205 20.31 -22.44 8.41
N GLN A 206 21.18 -23.44 8.56
CA GLN A 206 20.79 -24.85 8.47
C GLN A 206 19.86 -25.27 9.61
N THR A 207 20.05 -24.69 10.79
CA THR A 207 19.21 -24.96 11.96
C THR A 207 17.79 -24.47 11.73
N GLY A 208 17.62 -23.22 11.29
CA GLY A 208 16.29 -22.69 10.96
C GLY A 208 15.60 -23.48 9.85
N PHE A 209 16.34 -23.95 8.84
CA PHE A 209 15.80 -24.84 7.81
C PHE A 209 15.35 -26.19 8.36
N ALA A 210 16.15 -26.83 9.22
CA ALA A 210 15.80 -28.10 9.85
C ALA A 210 14.57 -27.97 10.77
N ASP A 211 14.50 -26.89 11.56
CA ASP A 211 13.35 -26.58 12.41
C ASP A 211 12.09 -26.28 11.59
N PHE A 212 12.23 -25.63 10.44
CA PHE A 212 11.13 -25.43 9.51
C PHE A 212 10.59 -26.76 8.97
N CYS A 213 11.46 -27.69 8.55
CA CYS A 213 11.05 -28.99 8.01
C CYS A 213 10.52 -29.96 9.07
N TYR A 214 11.13 -29.99 10.26
CA TYR A 214 10.94 -31.06 11.24
C TYR A 214 10.57 -30.58 12.65
N GLY A 215 10.78 -29.30 12.98
CA GLY A 215 10.64 -28.79 14.35
C GLY A 215 9.23 -28.88 14.94
N SER A 216 8.20 -29.00 14.09
CA SER A 216 6.81 -29.22 14.51
C SER A 216 6.36 -30.68 14.46
N MET A 217 7.23 -31.61 14.06
CA MET A 217 6.89 -33.03 13.99
C MET A 217 6.95 -33.67 15.38
N THR A 218 5.78 -33.83 16.00
CA THR A 218 5.66 -34.55 17.27
C THR A 218 5.79 -36.06 17.04
N SER A 219 6.67 -36.73 17.78
CA SER A 219 6.86 -38.18 17.70
C SER A 219 6.12 -38.91 18.83
N CYS A 220 5.59 -40.10 18.54
CA CYS A 220 5.05 -41.00 19.56
C CYS A 220 6.13 -41.44 20.57
N LYS A 221 7.40 -41.54 20.13
CA LYS A 221 8.53 -41.90 21.01
C LYS A 221 8.77 -40.87 22.12
N GLU A 222 8.32 -39.64 21.92
CA GLU A 222 8.42 -38.55 22.89
C GLU A 222 7.25 -38.56 23.91
N GLY A 223 6.36 -39.55 23.83
CA GLY A 223 5.22 -39.69 24.75
C GLY A 223 4.00 -38.84 24.36
N ASN A 224 3.95 -38.29 23.14
CA ASN A 224 2.78 -37.54 22.67
C ASN A 224 1.63 -38.50 22.28
N LEU A 225 0.56 -38.50 23.08
CA LEU A 225 -0.59 -39.41 22.91
C LEU A 225 -1.31 -39.20 21.56
N PHE A 226 -1.41 -37.96 21.08
CA PHE A 226 -2.06 -37.65 19.79
C PHE A 226 -1.23 -38.17 18.61
N ALA A 227 0.09 -38.06 18.68
CA ALA A 227 1.00 -38.61 17.67
C ALA A 227 0.98 -40.16 17.67
N CYS A 228 0.88 -40.80 18.84
CA CYS A 228 0.75 -42.26 18.97
C CYS A 228 -0.56 -42.81 18.40
N ALA A 229 -1.66 -42.06 18.57
CA ALA A 229 -2.98 -42.47 18.07
C ALA A 229 -3.11 -42.39 16.54
N ARG A 230 -2.25 -41.61 15.86
CA ARG A 230 -2.37 -41.28 14.43
C ARG A 230 -2.26 -42.47 13.47
N ASN A 231 -1.64 -43.57 13.90
CA ASN A 231 -1.44 -44.80 13.12
C ASN A 231 -1.93 -46.06 13.85
N LEU A 232 -2.88 -45.95 14.79
CA LEU A 232 -3.44 -47.14 15.43
C LEU A 232 -4.28 -47.93 14.40
N PRO A 233 -3.96 -49.20 14.08
CA PRO A 233 -4.65 -49.98 13.04
C PRO A 233 -6.06 -50.43 13.44
N ARG A 234 -6.63 -49.92 14.53
CA ARG A 234 -7.80 -50.52 15.19
C ARG A 234 -9.15 -50.21 14.53
N HIS A 235 -9.16 -49.57 13.35
CA HIS A 235 -10.36 -49.25 12.58
C HIS A 235 -10.22 -49.42 11.05
N LEU A 236 -9.20 -50.15 10.56
CA LEU A 236 -9.26 -50.71 9.21
C LEU A 236 -10.03 -52.03 9.30
N ASN A 237 -11.36 -51.94 9.27
CA ASN A 237 -12.20 -53.10 9.01
C ASN A 237 -12.02 -53.48 7.53
N TYR A 238 -11.19 -54.49 7.26
CA TYR A 238 -11.34 -55.35 6.09
C TYR A 238 -11.77 -56.73 6.57
#